data_AF-A0A844FMK9-F1
#
_entry.id   AF-A0A844FMK9-F1
#
_cell.length_a   1.000
_cell.length_b   1.000
_cell.length_c   1.000
_cell.angle_alpha   90.00
_cell.angle_beta   90.00
_cell.angle_gamma   90.00
#
_symmetry.space_group_name_H-M   'P 1'
#
loop_
_entity.id
_entity.type
_entity.pdbx_description
1 polymer ?
#
loop_
_entity_poly.entity_id
_entity_poly.type
_entity_poly.pdbx_seq_one_letter_code
_entity_poly.pdbx_strand_id
1 'polypeptide(L)' 'MVATSVDGTPKIVRNNYNGFLVKPRDYESLAKKISYALDINAQEKMREAISKTYNEEFSIKILEQKYLSFYKNIKNDIN' A
#
# COMPACT_ATOMS: atom_id res chain seq x y z
N MET A 1 -7.58 -1.04 -5.27
CA MET A 1 -6.57 -2.02 -5.72
C MET A 1 -6.94 -3.40 -5.17
N VAL A 2 -6.73 -4.47 -5.93
CA VAL A 2 -6.87 -5.87 -5.47
C VAL A 2 -5.52 -6.55 -5.66
N ALA A 3 -4.99 -7.19 -4.61
CA ALA A 3 -3.68 -7.83 -4.62
C ALA A 3 -3.73 -9.21 -3.96
N THR A 4 -2.88 -10.13 -4.39
CA THR A 4 -2.70 -11.43 -3.72
C THR A 4 -1.85 -11.26 -2.48
N SER A 5 -2.21 -11.89 -1.35
CA SER A 5 -1.44 -11.87 -0.11
C SER A 5 -0.18 -12.74 -0.19
N VAL A 6 0.89 -12.19 -0.79
CA VAL A 6 2.23 -12.78 -0.90
C VAL A 6 3.24 -11.82 -0.27
N ASP A 7 4.45 -12.25 0.11
CA ASP A 7 5.35 -11.57 1.06
C ASP A 7 5.62 -10.05 0.91
N GLY A 8 5.34 -9.44 -0.24
CA GLY A 8 5.44 -7.98 -0.44
C GLY A 8 4.15 -7.19 -0.24
N THR A 9 2.99 -7.76 -0.56
CA THR A 9 1.74 -6.98 -0.70
C THR A 9 1.09 -6.60 0.64
N PRO A 10 1.12 -7.40 1.73
CA PRO A 10 0.55 -6.98 3.01
C PRO A 10 1.26 -5.80 3.65
N LYS A 11 2.48 -5.47 3.22
CA LYS A 11 3.25 -4.33 3.72
C LYS A 11 2.72 -2.98 3.21
N ILE A 12 1.98 -2.99 2.09
CA ILE A 12 1.49 -1.78 1.42
C ILE A 12 -0.05 -1.77 1.42
N VAL A 13 -0.66 -2.95 1.24
CA VAL A 13 -2.12 -3.12 1.16
C VAL A 13 -2.68 -3.51 2.51
N ARG A 14 -3.50 -2.62 3.07
CA ARG A 14 -4.34 -2.85 4.24
C ARG A 14 -5.72 -3.30 3.78
N ASN A 15 -6.04 -4.56 4.04
CA ASN A 15 -7.27 -5.18 3.58
C ASN A 15 -8.52 -4.40 4.03
N ASN A 16 -9.44 -4.15 3.09
CA ASN A 16 -10.66 -3.33 3.24
C ASN A 16 -10.43 -1.84 3.60
N TYR A 17 -9.19 -1.35 3.60
CA TYR A 17 -8.89 0.07 3.84
C TYR A 17 -8.41 0.78 2.57
N ASN A 18 -7.24 0.39 2.06
CA ASN A 18 -6.64 0.96 0.84
C ASN A 18 -6.54 -0.08 -0.30
N GLY A 19 -7.10 -1.28 -0.08
CA GLY A 19 -7.28 -2.29 -1.11
C GLY A 19 -7.83 -3.59 -0.53
N PHE A 20 -7.81 -4.64 -1.35
CA PHE A 20 -8.20 -5.99 -0.94
C PHE A 20 -7.04 -6.95 -1.08
N LEU A 21 -6.85 -7.76 -0.04
CA LEU A 21 -5.93 -8.90 -0.07
C LEU A 21 -6.73 -10.19 -0.28
N VAL A 22 -6.38 -10.93 -1.32
CA VAL A 22 -6.95 -12.25 -1.63
C VAL A 22 -5.89 -13.33 -1.51
N LYS A 23 -6.28 -14.55 -1.13
CA LYS A 23 -5.34 -15.66 -1.07
C LYS A 23 -4.82 -16.01 -2.47
N PRO A 24 -3.57 -16.45 -2.61
CA PRO A 24 -3.08 -16.99 -3.88
C PRO A 24 -3.98 -18.12 -4.38
N ARG A 25 -4.25 -18.15 -5.69
CA ARG A 25 -5.08 -19.17 -6.37
C ARG A 25 -6.57 -19.18 -5.98
N ASP A 26 -7.05 -18.22 -5.18
CA ASP A 26 -8.48 -18.03 -4.88
C ASP A 26 -9.13 -17.10 -5.93
N TYR A 27 -9.48 -17.67 -7.08
CA TYR A 27 -10.04 -16.92 -8.20
C TYR A 27 -11.44 -16.39 -7.91
N GLU A 28 -12.23 -17.07 -7.07
CA GLU A 28 -13.58 -16.64 -6.71
C GLU A 28 -13.55 -15.36 -5.88
N SER A 29 -12.70 -15.31 -4.85
CA SER A 29 -12.51 -14.11 -4.05
C SER A 29 -11.92 -12.98 -4.87
N LEU A 30 -10.98 -13.28 -5.78
CA LEU A 30 -10.41 -12.29 -6.70
C LEU A 30 -11.51 -11.65 -7.56
N ALA A 31 -12.34 -12.46 -8.23
CA ALA A 31 -13.43 -11.96 -9.07
C ALA A 31 -14.41 -11.09 -8.27
N LYS A 32 -14.86 -11.55 -7.09
CA LYS A 32 -15.76 -10.78 -6.21
C LYS A 32 -15.17 -9.42 -5.81
N LYS A 33 -13.89 -9.38 -5.45
CA LYS A 33 -13.22 -8.15 -5.03
C LYS A 33 -12.95 -7.20 -6.20
N ILE A 34 -12.69 -7.71 -7.40
CA ILE A 34 -12.62 -6.89 -8.61
C ILE A 34 -13.97 -6.24 -8.89
N SER A 35 -15.07 -7.02 -8.90
CA SER A 35 -16.41 -6.48 -9.11
C SER A 35 -16.75 -5.39 -8.09
N TYR A 36 -16.46 -5.62 -6.80
CA TYR A 36 -16.65 -4.61 -5.75
C TYR A 36 -15.79 -3.35 -5.99
N ALA A 37 -14.55 -3.51 -6.44
CA ALA A 37 -13.66 -2.37 -6.71
C ALA A 37 -14.11 -1.53 -7.92
N LEU A 38 -14.97 -2.07 -8.79
CA LEU A 38 -15.56 -1.35 -9.91
C LEU A 38 -16.83 -0.57 -9.54
N ASP A 39 -17.43 -0.84 -8.37
CA ASP A 39 -18.59 -0.08 -7.87
C ASP A 39 -18.18 1.35 -7.50
N ILE A 40 -18.81 2.33 -8.15
CA ILE A 40 -18.52 3.77 -8.00
C ILE A 40 -18.60 4.24 -6.54
N ASN A 41 -19.56 3.71 -5.77
CA ASN A 41 -19.78 4.11 -4.38
C ASN A 41 -18.68 3.58 -3.44
N ALA A 42 -18.13 2.41 -3.77
CA ALA A 42 -17.02 1.81 -3.06
C ALA A 42 -15.67 2.47 -3.40
N GLN A 43 -15.56 3.16 -4.54
CA GLN A 43 -14.31 3.73 -5.02
C GLN A 43 -13.87 4.99 -4.27
N GLU A 44 -14.77 5.91 -3.93
CA GLU A 44 -14.36 7.21 -3.37
C GLU A 44 -13.57 7.07 -2.06
N LYS A 45 -14.15 6.40 -1.05
CA LYS A 45 -13.47 6.16 0.24
C LYS A 45 -12.16 5.38 0.08
N MET A 46 -12.16 4.40 -0.83
CA MET A 46 -10.98 3.60 -1.12
C MET A 46 -9.87 4.43 -1.79
N ARG A 47 -10.22 5.36 -2.69
CA ARG A 47 -9.29 6.27 -3.36
C ARG A 47 -8.66 7.24 -2.37
N GLU A 48 -9.46 7.81 -1.47
CA GLU A 48 -8.94 8.67 -0.39
C GLU A 48 -7.93 7.92 0.49
N ALA A 49 -8.27 6.70 0.93
CA ALA A 49 -7.39 5.86 1.74
C ALA A 49 -6.09 5.47 1.00
N ILE A 50 -6.16 5.18 -0.29
CA ILE A 50 -4.97 4.92 -1.14
C ILE A 50 -4.10 6.17 -1.22
N SER A 51 -4.68 7.33 -1.53
CA SER A 51 -3.97 8.60 -1.65
C SER A 51 -3.28 8.97 -0.33
N LYS A 52 -4.01 8.85 0.78
CA LYS A 52 -3.47 9.08 2.12
C LYS A 52 -2.29 8.16 2.42
N THR A 53 -2.46 6.85 2.24
CA THR A 53 -1.38 5.88 2.51
C THR A 53 -0.13 6.18 1.66
N TYR A 54 -0.31 6.50 0.39
CA TYR A 54 0.81 6.84 -0.49
C TYR A 54 1.54 8.09 0.00
N ASN A 55 0.80 9.18 0.23
CA ASN A 55 1.40 10.46 0.60
C ASN A 55 2.11 10.41 1.97
N GLU A 56 1.56 9.64 2.91
CA GLU A 56 2.06 9.55 4.29
C GLU A 56 3.15 8.49 4.50
N GLU A 57 3.31 7.50 3.62
CA GLU A 57 4.23 6.38 3.87
C GLU A 57 5.17 6.02 2.72
N PHE A 58 4.74 6.24 1.47
CA PHE A 58 5.40 5.71 0.27
C PHE A 58 5.74 6.76 -0.79
N SER A 59 5.49 8.05 -0.52
CA SER A 59 5.82 9.13 -1.44
C SER A 59 7.33 9.23 -1.65
N ILE A 60 7.74 9.75 -2.82
CA ILE A 60 9.16 9.99 -3.14
C ILE A 60 9.81 10.86 -2.07
N LYS A 61 9.10 11.87 -1.56
CA LYS A 61 9.57 12.73 -0.46
C LYS A 61 9.93 11.93 0.80
N ILE A 62 9.11 10.93 1.14
CA ILE A 62 9.38 10.05 2.30
C ILE A 62 10.58 9.15 2.03
N LEU A 63 10.72 8.64 0.80
CA LEU A 63 11.89 7.87 0.39
C LEU A 63 13.17 8.71 0.55
N GLU A 64 13.19 9.92 0.00
CA GLU A 64 14.31 10.86 0.11
C GLU A 64 14.66 11.15 1.57
N GLN A 65 13.66 11.43 2.41
CA GLN A 65 13.87 11.68 3.84
C GLN A 65 14.47 10.47 4.57
N LYS A 66 14.02 9.25 4.26
CA LYS A 66 14.57 8.01 4.84
C LYS A 66 16.02 7.81 4.43
N TYR A 67 16.35 8.00 3.15
CA TYR A 67 17.72 7.89 2.64
C TYR A 67 18.65 8.94 3.24
N LEU A 68 18.23 10.21 3.28
CA LEU A 68 19.02 11.28 3.88
C LEU A 68 19.26 11.06 5.38
N SER A 69 18.24 10.60 6.10
CA SER A 69 18.37 10.27 7.53
C SER A 69 19.36 9.13 7.76
N PHE A 70 19.29 8.09 6.91
CA PHE A 70 20.25 6.97 6.95
C PHE A 70 21.70 7.43 6.76
N TYR A 71 21.98 8.26 5.74
CA TYR A 71 23.33 8.77 5.52
C TYR A 71 23.82 9.69 6.66
N LYS A 72 22.93 10.51 7.24
CA LYS A 72 23.27 11.36 8.39
C LYS A 72 23.62 10.52 9.62
N ASN A 73 22.88 9.44 9.88
CA ASN A 73 23.15 8.55 11.00
C ASN A 73 24.51 7.87 10.85
N ILE A 74 24.83 7.33 9.68
CA ILE A 74 26.16 6.74 9.40
C ILE A 74 27.28 7.76 9.66
N LYS A 75 27.10 9.02 9.24
CA LYS A 75 28.10 10.06 9.48
C LYS A 75 28.29 10.32 10.97
N ASN A 76 27.21 10.34 11.75
CA ASN A 76 27.28 10.57 13.19
C ASN A 76 27.92 9.40 13.95
N ASP A 77 27.73 8.16 13.50
CA ASP A 77 28.31 6.97 14.15
C ASP A 77 29.84 6.84 13.93
N ILE A 78 30.39 7.58 12.97
CA ILE A 78 31.81 7.56 12.61
C ILE A 78 32.58 8.75 13.25
N ASN A 79 31.89 9.71 13.86
CA ASN A 79 32.51 10.84 14.61
C ASN A 79 32.39 10.63 16.12
#